data_AF-A0A0K0EAV9-F1
#
_entry.id   AF-A0A0K0EAV9-F1
#
_cell.length_a   1.000
_cell.length_b   1.000
_cell.length_c   1.000
_cell.angle_alpha   90.00
_cell.angle_beta   90.00
_cell.angle_gamma   90.00
#
_symmetry.space_group_name_H-M   'P 1'
#
loop_
_entity.id
_entity.type
_entity.pdbx_description
1 polymer ?
#
loop_
_entity_poly.entity_id
_entity_poly.type
_entity_poly.pdbx_seq_one_letter_code
_entity_poly.pdbx_strand_id
1 'polypeptide(L)'
;MQFNIIECPNNGVISKNYDNWEDLMIFLRGEMEEDTPTFGYYWIDIDGNLNYLSHNTDYEEMFRSCKKFDQSIINIVHTNFLDYISSGTHYY
;
A
#
# COMPACT_ATOMS: atom_id res chain seq x y z
N MET A 1 -11.50 -10.45 0.30
CA MET A 1 -10.44 -9.57 0.82
C MET A 1 -10.39 -8.40 -0.13
N GLN A 2 -10.65 -7.20 0.38
CA GLN A 2 -10.67 -5.97 -0.39
C GLN A 2 -9.34 -5.26 -0.18
N PHE A 3 -8.81 -4.65 -1.23
CA PHE A 3 -7.59 -3.87 -1.18
C PHE A 3 -7.93 -2.43 -1.52
N ASN A 4 -7.49 -1.50 -0.69
CA ASN A 4 -7.68 -0.06 -0.87
C ASN A 4 -6.31 0.56 -1.08
N ILE A 5 -6.08 1.14 -2.26
CA ILE A 5 -4.91 1.95 -2.55
C ILE A 5 -5.26 3.41 -2.29
N ILE A 6 -4.54 4.02 -1.36
CA ILE A 6 -4.64 5.41 -0.97
C ILE A 6 -3.46 6.14 -1.60
N GLU A 7 -3.69 6.85 -2.70
CA GLU A 7 -2.69 7.68 -3.34
C GLU A 7 -2.74 9.07 -2.71
N CYS A 8 -1.58 9.59 -2.32
CA CYS A 8 -1.45 10.90 -1.69
C CYS A 8 -0.64 11.85 -2.58
N PRO A 9 -1.16 12.24 -3.76
CA PRO A 9 -0.54 13.31 -4.54
C PRO A 9 -0.59 14.61 -3.72
N ASN A 10 0.38 15.51 -3.97
CA ASN A 10 0.62 16.76 -3.23
C ASN A 10 -0.62 17.66 -2.92
N ASN A 11 -1.79 17.42 -3.52
CA ASN A 11 -3.03 18.21 -3.36
C ASN A 11 -4.31 17.38 -3.10
N GLY A 12 -4.24 16.11 -2.71
CA GLY A 12 -5.45 15.34 -2.40
C GLY A 12 -5.21 13.89 -2.02
N VAL A 13 -6.29 13.20 -1.65
CA VAL A 13 -6.29 11.76 -1.38
C VAL A 13 -7.20 11.09 -2.41
N ILE A 14 -6.66 10.13 -3.16
CA ILE A 14 -7.41 9.31 -4.11
C ILE A 14 -7.43 7.89 -3.56
N SER A 15 -8.62 7.29 -3.46
CA SER A 15 -8.78 5.89 -3.05
C SER A 15 -9.23 5.02 -4.23
N LYS A 16 -8.51 3.93 -4.50
CA LYS A 16 -8.89 2.90 -5.48
C LYS A 16 -9.12 1.58 -4.77
N ASN A 17 -10.28 0.96 -5.00
CA ASN A 17 -10.62 -0.32 -4.40
C ASN A 17 -10.45 -1.45 -5.42
N TYR A 18 -9.90 -2.57 -4.97
CA TYR A 18 -9.75 -3.81 -5.72
C TYR A 18 -10.37 -4.94 -4.91
N ASP A 19 -11.26 -5.71 -5.55
CA ASP A 19 -11.99 -6.80 -4.88
C ASP A 19 -11.23 -8.14 -4.92
N ASN A 20 -10.15 -8.21 -5.70
CA ASN A 20 -9.32 -9.40 -5.80
C ASN A 20 -7.83 -9.05 -5.98
N TRP A 21 -6.99 -10.04 -5.68
CA TRP A 21 -5.54 -9.94 -5.71
C TRP A 21 -4.96 -9.78 -7.11
N GLU A 22 -5.57 -10.41 -8.11
CA GLU A 22 -5.06 -10.44 -9.48
C GLU A 22 -5.13 -9.04 -10.10
N ASP A 23 -6.27 -8.36 -9.97
CA ASP A 23 -6.45 -6.99 -10.47
C ASP A 23 -5.52 -6.00 -9.77
N LEU A 24 -5.35 -6.15 -8.46
CA LEU A 24 -4.39 -5.35 -7.70
C LEU A 24 -2.97 -5.53 -8.24
N MET A 25 -2.53 -6.77 -8.47
CA MET A 25 -1.17 -7.05 -8.94
C MET A 25 -0.94 -6.62 -10.38
N ILE A 26 -1.97 -6.63 -11.23
CA ILE A 26 -1.89 -6.06 -12.59
C ILE A 26 -1.58 -4.55 -12.50
N PHE A 27 -2.28 -3.82 -11.63
CA PHE A 27 -2.03 -2.40 -11.41
C PHE A 27 -0.63 -2.15 -10.86
N LEU A 28 -0.28 -2.76 -9.72
CA LEU A 28 0.98 -2.48 -9.03
C LEU A 28 2.21 -2.80 -9.89
N ARG A 29 2.18 -3.90 -10.68
CA ARG A 29 3.28 -4.23 -11.60
C ARG A 29 3.48 -3.21 -12.71
N GLY A 30 2.42 -2.49 -13.11
CA GLY A 30 2.52 -1.39 -14.05
C GLY A 30 3.21 -0.15 -13.46
N GLU A 31 3.21 -0.01 -12.13
CA GLU A 31 3.69 1.16 -11.39
C GLU A 31 5.08 0.93 -10.74
N MET A 32 5.69 -0.26 -10.90
CA MET A 32 6.98 -0.62 -10.27
C MET A 32 8.21 0.14 -10.83
N GLU A 33 8.04 1.13 -11.70
CA GLU A 33 9.12 1.94 -12.29
C GLU A 33 9.32 3.31 -11.60
N GLU A 34 9.31 3.37 -10.26
CA GLU A 34 9.60 4.63 -9.55
C GLU A 34 11.05 4.71 -9.03
N ASP A 35 11.82 5.64 -9.60
CA ASP A 35 13.27 5.82 -9.45
C ASP A 35 13.70 6.47 -8.11
N THR A 36 12.79 6.70 -7.16
CA THR A 36 13.10 7.44 -5.93
C THR A 36 12.81 6.63 -4.65
N PRO A 37 13.80 6.41 -3.77
CA PRO A 37 13.68 5.49 -2.63
C PRO A 37 12.75 5.96 -1.49
N THR A 38 12.18 7.16 -1.59
CA THR A 38 11.32 7.75 -0.54
C THR A 38 9.87 7.87 -0.95
N PHE A 39 9.56 7.79 -2.25
CA PHE A 39 8.19 7.79 -2.76
C PHE A 39 7.88 6.40 -3.31
N GLY A 40 6.77 5.81 -2.88
CA GLY A 40 6.39 4.49 -3.33
C GLY A 40 5.25 3.90 -2.52
N TYR A 41 5.02 2.61 -2.71
CA TYR A 41 3.92 1.88 -2.10
C TYR A 41 4.32 1.32 -0.74
N TYR A 42 3.45 1.46 0.24
CA TYR A 42 3.58 0.90 1.57
C TYR A 42 2.27 0.22 1.96
N TRP A 43 2.30 -0.89 2.70
CA TRP A 43 1.08 -1.42 3.31
C TRP A 43 1.06 -1.17 4.81
N ILE A 44 -0.15 -1.01 5.34
CA ILE A 44 -0.39 -0.88 6.77
C ILE A 44 -0.68 -2.28 7.31
N ASP A 45 0.18 -2.79 8.18
CA ASP A 45 -0.02 -4.09 8.80
C ASP A 45 -1.09 -4.05 9.92
N ILE A 46 -1.37 -5.20 10.53
CA ILE A 46 -2.37 -5.33 11.59
C ILE A 46 -2.04 -4.52 12.85
N ASP A 47 -0.76 -4.25 13.07
CA ASP A 47 -0.26 -3.46 14.19
C ASP A 47 -0.22 -1.95 13.85
N GLY A 48 -0.58 -1.58 12.62
CA GLY A 48 -0.60 -0.21 12.13
C GLY A 48 0.74 0.29 11.60
N ASN A 49 1.73 -0.59 11.40
CA ASN A 49 3.03 -0.18 10.88
C ASN A 49 3.00 -0.05 9.36
N LEU A 50 3.69 0.96 8.85
CA LEU A 50 3.93 1.16 7.43
C LEU A 50 5.10 0.27 6.97
N ASN A 51 4.86 -0.61 6.02
CA ASN A 51 5.83 -1.55 5.49
C ASN A 51 6.04 -1.30 3.98
N TYR A 52 7.27 -1.06 3.55
CA TYR A 52 7.59 -0.69 2.17
C TYR A 52 7.43 -1.87 1.20
N LEU A 53 6.83 -1.62 0.04
CA LEU A 53 6.59 -2.61 -1.01
C LEU A 53 7.41 -2.25 -2.25
N SER A 54 8.56 -2.91 -2.40
CA SER A 54 9.55 -2.59 -3.44
C SER A 54 9.77 -3.72 -4.44
N HIS A 55 9.58 -4.97 -3.99
CA HIS A 55 9.76 -6.16 -4.79
C HIS A 55 8.49 -6.99 -4.83
N ASN A 56 8.32 -7.80 -5.87
CA ASN A 56 7.20 -8.75 -5.99
C ASN A 56 7.05 -9.65 -4.73
N THR A 57 8.16 -9.99 -4.09
CA THR A 57 8.18 -10.78 -2.84
C THR A 57 7.48 -10.06 -1.69
N ASP A 58 7.61 -8.73 -1.59
CA ASP A 58 7.02 -7.95 -0.50
C ASP A 58 5.49 -7.99 -0.58
N TYR A 59 4.96 -7.90 -1.81
CA TYR A 59 3.53 -8.05 -2.08
C TYR A 59 3.02 -9.45 -1.72
N GLU A 60 3.76 -10.51 -2.08
CA GLU A 60 3.39 -11.88 -1.72
C GLU A 60 3.40 -12.12 -0.20
N GLU A 61 4.38 -11.56 0.52
CA GLU A 61 4.48 -11.64 1.97
C GLU A 61 3.34 -10.89 2.67
N MET A 62 3.01 -9.68 2.20
CA MET A 62 1.82 -8.94 2.64
C MET A 62 0.57 -9.81 2.50
N PHE A 63 0.30 -10.35 1.31
CA PHE A 63 -0.89 -11.16 1.07
C PHE A 63 -0.96 -12.41 1.96
N ARG A 64 0.18 -13.07 2.17
CA ARG A 64 0.27 -14.21 3.11
C ARG A 64 0.00 -13.79 4.55
N SER A 65 0.54 -12.66 4.99
CA SER A 65 0.32 -12.11 6.32
C SER A 65 -1.16 -11.79 6.54
N CYS A 66 -1.79 -11.06 5.62
CA CYS A 66 -3.20 -10.70 5.73
C CYS A 66 -4.12 -11.93 5.76
N LYS A 67 -3.81 -12.98 4.97
CA LYS A 67 -4.52 -14.27 5.05
C LYS A 67 -4.34 -14.97 6.39
N LYS A 68 -3.15 -14.92 6.98
CA LYS A 68 -2.88 -15.55 8.28
C LYS A 68 -3.70 -14.92 9.41
N PHE A 69 -3.99 -13.63 9.31
CA PHE A 69 -4.73 -12.87 10.32
C PHE A 69 -6.20 -12.60 9.94
N ASP A 70 -6.74 -13.25 8.90
CA ASP A 70 -8.09 -13.05 8.39
C ASP A 70 -8.46 -11.57 8.15
N GLN A 71 -7.48 -10.74 7.73
CA GLN A 71 -7.73 -9.35 7.39
C GLN A 71 -8.64 -9.27 6.15
N SER A 72 -9.80 -8.67 6.32
CA SER A 72 -10.80 -8.53 5.25
C SER A 72 -10.53 -7.32 4.35
N ILE A 73 -9.88 -6.29 4.89
CA ILE A 73 -9.52 -5.04 4.22
C ILE A 73 -8.02 -4.80 4.40
N ILE A 74 -7.35 -4.47 3.30
CA ILE A 74 -5.91 -4.17 3.27
C ILE A 74 -5.75 -2.75 2.72
N ASN A 75 -5.07 -1.90 3.47
CA ASN A 75 -4.75 -0.54 3.03
C ASN A 75 -3.30 -0.48 2.54
N ILE A 76 -3.14 -0.07 1.29
CA ILE A 76 -1.87 0.23 0.65
C ILE A 76 -1.84 1.74 0.41
N VAL A 77 -0.75 2.40 0.76
CA VAL A 77 -0.57 3.84 0.64
C VAL A 77 0.55 4.12 -0.34
N HIS A 78 0.29 4.96 -1.33
CA HIS A 78 1.30 5.49 -2.25
C HIS A 78 1.62 6.91 -1.82
N THR A 79 2.80 7.10 -1.21
CA THR A 79 3.16 8.36 -0.57
C THR A 79 4.68 8.54 -0.47
N ASN A 80 5.11 9.76 -0.17
CA ASN A 80 6.47 9.98 0.30
C ASN A 80 6.56 9.63 1.79
N PHE A 81 7.43 8.71 2.16
CA PHE A 81 7.61 8.28 3.55
C PHE A 81 7.90 9.45 4.51
N LEU A 82 8.65 10.46 4.05
CA LEU A 82 8.96 11.64 4.85
C LEU A 82 7.72 12.53 5.07
N ASP A 83 6.84 12.62 4.07
CA ASP A 83 5.59 13.35 4.17
C ASP A 83 4.59 12.62 5.08
N TYR A 84 4.57 11.29 5.04
CA TYR A 84 3.77 10.46 5.95
C TYR A 84 4.15 10.70 7.42
N ILE A 85 5.43 10.63 7.76
CA ILE A 85 5.90 10.85 9.14
C ILE A 85 5.65 12.30 9.58
N SER A 86 5.90 13.27 8.71
CA SER A 86 5.80 14.70 9.07
C SER A 86 4.36 15.19 9.21
N SER A 87 3.43 14.60 8.47
CA SER A 87 2.01 15.01 8.51
C SER A 87 1.22 14.44 9.69
N GLY A 88 1.73 13.41 10.38
CA GLY A 88 0.97 12.71 11.42
C GLY A 88 -0.32 12.08 10.91
N THR A 89 -0.42 11.86 9.59
CA THR A 89 -1.64 11.39 8.94
C THR A 89 -1.81 9.91 9.22
N HIS A 90 -2.82 9.55 10.02
CA HIS A 90 -3.22 8.17 10.23
C HIS A 90 -4.37 7.84 9.28
N TYR A 91 -4.08 7.04 8.25
CA TYR A 91 -5.10 6.44 7.40
C TYR A 91 -5.75 5.29 8.18
N TYR A 92 -6.76 5.62 8.98
CA TYR A 92 -7.60 4.65 9.71
C TYR A 92 -8.73 4.15 8.82
#